data_AF-A0A5Q4FTM7-F1
#
_entry.id   AF-A0A5Q4FTM7-F1
#
_cell.length_a   1.000
_cell.length_b   1.000
_cell.length_c   1.000
_cell.angle_alpha   90.00
_cell.angle_beta   90.00
_cell.angle_gamma   90.00
#
_symmetry.space_group_name_H-M   'P 1'
#
loop_
_entity.id
_entity.type
_entity.pdbx_description
1 polymer ?
#
loop_
_entity_poly.entity_id
_entity_poly.type
_entity_poly.pdbx_seq_one_letter_code
_entity_poly.pdbx_strand_id
1 'polypeptide(L)' 'MNPTGQQLIIILLIVLLLFGAKRLPDLAKSMGSSIKEFRSATKDAMADDDEQDAEDSETPSESDQGH' A
#
# COMPACT_ATOMS: atom_id res chain seq x y z
N MET A 1 16.23 11.35 -22.07
CA MET A 1 16.79 10.00 -21.91
C MET A 1 16.29 9.46 -20.59
N ASN A 2 15.40 8.48 -20.61
CA ASN A 2 14.76 7.98 -19.39
C ASN A 2 15.71 6.96 -18.74
N PRO A 3 15.88 6.99 -17.41
CA PRO A 3 16.73 6.02 -16.75
C PRO A 3 16.19 4.63 -17.05
N THR A 4 17.01 3.80 -17.68
CA THR A 4 16.69 2.40 -17.95
C THR A 4 16.49 1.71 -16.61
N GLY A 5 15.52 0.80 -16.48
CA GLY A 5 15.19 0.14 -15.21
C GLY A 5 16.39 -0.50 -14.49
N GLN A 6 17.48 -0.79 -15.21
CA GLN A 6 18.76 -1.23 -14.65
C GLN A 6 19.40 -0.21 -13.68
N GLN A 7 19.28 1.10 -13.94
CA GLN A 7 19.80 2.14 -13.04
C GLN A 7 19.05 2.17 -11.71
N LEU A 8 17.73 1.98 -11.76
CA LEU A 8 16.92 1.88 -10.53
C LEU A 8 17.29 0.66 -9.70
N ILE A 9 17.58 -0.48 -10.34
CA ILE A 9 18.04 -1.70 -9.66
C ILE A 9 19.38 -1.47 -8.95
N ILE A 10 20.32 -0.76 -9.60
CA ILE A 10 21.62 -0.42 -9.00
C ILE A 10 21.45 0.48 -7.77
N ILE A 11 20.61 1.51 -7.88
CA ILE A 11 20.33 2.41 -6.73
C ILE A 11 19.68 1.61 -5.60
N LEU A 12 18.71 0.76 -5.92
CA LEU A 12 18.04 -0.10 -4.93
C LEU A 12 19.05 -1.01 -4.23
N LEU A 13 20.00 -1.61 -4.97
CA LEU A 13 21.06 -2.43 -4.39
C LEU A 13 21.95 -1.64 -3.42
N ILE A 14 22.34 -0.42 -3.77
CA ILE A 14 23.15 0.45 -2.89
C ILE A 14 22.38 0.75 -1.60
N VAL A 15 21.10 1.14 -1.71
CA VAL A 15 20.22 1.37 -0.55
C VAL A 15 20.10 0.09 0.29
N LEU A 16 19.95 -1.07 -0.34
CA LEU A 16 19.87 -2.35 0.35
C LEU A 16 21.16 -2.71 1.10
N LEU A 17 22.33 -2.31 0.59
CA LEU A 17 23.61 -2.51 1.27
C LEU A 17 23.78 -1.58 2.47
N LEU A 18 23.33 -0.32 2.36
CA LEU A 18 23.42 0.65 3.45
C LEU A 18 22.44 0.38 4.59
N PHE A 19 21.18 0.10 4.24
CA PHE A 19 20.10 -0.10 5.21
C PHE A 19 19.88 -1.57 5.55
N GLY A 20 20.27 -2.50 4.68
CA GLY A 20 20.00 -3.93 4.81
C GLY A 20 18.63 -4.33 4.28
N ALA A 21 18.56 -5.54 3.68
CA ALA A 21 17.33 -6.07 3.10
C ALA A 21 16.16 -6.23 4.11
N LYS A 22 16.47 -6.36 5.40
CA LYS A 22 15.46 -6.51 6.47
C LYS A 22 14.88 -5.17 6.94
N ARG A 23 15.57 -4.04 6.73
CA ARG A 23 15.11 -2.71 7.18
C ARG A 23 14.13 -2.05 6.21
N LEU A 24 14.30 -2.28 4.90
CA LEU A 24 13.39 -1.77 3.89
C LEU A 24 11.91 -2.17 4.12
N PRO A 25 11.57 -3.47 4.34
CA PRO A 25 10.19 -3.87 4.58
C PRO A 25 9.65 -3.40 5.94
N ASP A 26 10.51 -3.26 6.94
CA ASP A 26 10.15 -2.78 8.28
C ASP A 26 9.78 -1.28 8.26
N LEU A 27 10.59 -0.48 7.56
CA LEU A 27 10.31 0.94 7.29
C LEU A 27 9.05 1.11 6.44
N ALA A 28 8.88 0.29 5.38
CA ALA A 28 7.69 0.33 4.54
C ALA A 28 6.42 -0.04 5.34
N LYS A 29 6.51 -1.02 6.24
CA LYS A 29 5.37 -1.45 7.07
C LYS A 29 4.96 -0.39 8.09
N SER A 30 5.92 0.18 8.81
CA SER A 30 5.66 1.27 9.78
C SER A 30 5.12 2.53 9.10
N MET A 31 5.77 2.99 8.02
CA MET A 31 5.32 4.14 7.25
C MET A 31 3.96 3.89 6.57
N GLY A 32 3.76 2.67 6.06
CA GLY A 32 2.52 2.25 5.40
C GLY A 32 1.33 2.26 6.34
N SER A 33 1.50 1.81 7.59
CA SER A 33 0.45 1.91 8.61
C SER A 33 0.06 3.37 8.90
N SER A 34 1.04 4.27 9.07
CA SER A 34 0.77 5.70 9.29
C SER A 34 0.07 6.35 8.10
N ILE A 35 0.49 6.04 6.87
CA ILE A 35 -0.17 6.54 5.65
C ILE A 35 -1.59 6.00 5.52
N LYS A 36 -1.82 4.72 5.89
CA LYS A 36 -3.14 4.09 5.87
C LYS A 36 -4.09 4.76 6.85
N GLU A 37 -3.66 4.96 8.08
CA GLU A 37 -4.44 5.67 9.11
C GLU A 37 -4.72 7.12 8.70
N PHE A 38 -3.72 7.82 8.17
CA PHE A 38 -3.88 9.18 7.66
C PHE A 38 -4.89 9.25 6.51
N ARG A 39 -4.81 8.32 5.54
CA ARG A 39 -5.79 8.25 4.44
C ARG A 39 -7.19 7.91 4.94
N SER A 40 -7.33 6.99 5.90
CA SER A 40 -8.64 6.66 6.48
C SER A 40 -9.24 7.88 7.16
N ALA A 41 -8.50 8.51 8.07
CA ALA A 41 -8.95 9.71 8.79
C ALA A 41 -9.28 10.87 7.83
N THR A 42 -8.51 11.02 6.75
CA THR A 42 -8.79 12.03 5.71
C THR A 42 -10.05 11.68 4.92
N LYS A 43 -10.26 10.40 4.57
CA LYS A 43 -11.47 9.92 3.87
C LYS A 43 -12.70 10.11 4.74
N ASP A 44 -12.62 9.76 6.02
CA ASP A 44 -13.72 9.91 6.97
C ASP A 44 -14.06 11.39 7.19
N ALA A 45 -13.03 12.26 7.28
CA ALA A 45 -13.23 13.71 7.39
C ALA A 45 -13.77 14.37 6.11
N MET A 46 -13.56 13.77 4.94
CA MET A 46 -14.11 14.23 3.66
C MET A 46 -15.51 13.64 3.39
N ALA A 47 -15.80 12.45 3.92
CA ALA A 47 -17.09 11.78 3.77
C ALA A 47 -18.20 12.41 4.64
N ASP A 48 -17.84 13.15 5.70
CA ASP A 48 -18.80 13.91 6.53
C ASP A 48 -19.41 15.12 5.78
N ASP A 49 -18.87 15.48 4.60
CA ASP A 49 -19.36 16.56 3.72
C ASP A 49 -20.09 16.03 2.46
N ASP A 50 -19.93 14.73 2.12
CA ASP A 50 -20.55 14.06 0.96
C ASP A 50 -20.97 12.63 1.38
N GLU A 51 -22.20 12.49 1.87
CA GLU A 51 -22.84 11.19 2.11
C GLU A 51 -22.97 10.42 0.78
N GLN A 52 -22.51 9.15 0.78
CA GLN A 52 -22.50 8.14 -0.31
C GLN A 52 -21.37 8.26 -1.34
N ASP A 53 -20.35 7.40 -1.24
CA ASP A 53 -20.22 6.26 -2.17
C ASP A 53 -19.08 5.30 -1.77
N ALA A 54 -19.22 4.05 -2.22
CA ALA A 54 -18.26 2.94 -2.18
C ALA A 54 -18.21 2.08 -0.90
N GLU A 55 -19.27 1.27 -0.76
CA GLU A 55 -19.09 -0.18 -0.63
C GLU A 55 -18.04 -0.66 -1.65
N ASP A 56 -16.97 -1.32 -1.20
CA ASP A 56 -16.36 -2.42 -1.96
C ASP A 56 -15.39 -3.22 -1.07
N SER A 57 -15.42 -4.54 -1.27
CA SER A 57 -14.58 -5.59 -0.70
C SER A 57 -15.04 -6.21 0.62
N GLU A 58 -16.33 -6.53 0.72
CA GLU A 58 -16.70 -7.88 1.15
C GLU A 58 -16.58 -8.80 -0.07
N THR A 59 -15.67 -9.76 -0.02
CA THR A 59 -15.60 -10.85 -0.99
C THR A 59 -16.56 -11.93 -0.51
N PRO A 60 -17.70 -12.20 -1.18
CA PRO A 60 -18.43 -13.43 -0.93
C PRO A 60 -17.67 -14.54 -1.66
N SER A 61 -16.83 -15.26 -0.92
CA SER A 61 -16.41 -16.60 -1.34
C SER A 61 -17.59 -17.54 -1.10
N GLU A 62 -18.64 -17.39 -1.92
CA GLU A 62 -19.68 -18.39 -2.08
C GLU A 62 -19.20 -19.37 -3.17
N SER A 63 -18.60 -20.45 -2.70
CA SER A 63 -18.41 -21.66 -3.50
C SER A 63 -19.05 -22.82 -2.73
N ASP A 64 -20.36 -22.69 -2.52
CA ASP A 64 -21.24 -23.82 -2.23
C ASP A 64 -22.02 -24.12 -3.51
N GLN A 65 -21.60 -25.16 -4.22
CA GLN A 65 -22.31 -25.69 -5.37
C GLN A 65 -22.19 -27.20 -5.34
N GLY A 66 -23.30 -27.87 -5.00
CA GLY A 66 -23.61 -29.18 -5.53
C GLY A 66 -24.18 -30.21 -4.56
N HIS A 67 -25.44 -30.05 -4.16
CA HIS A 67 -26.44 -31.13 -4.19
C HIS A 67 -27.79 -30.58 -4.64
#